data_AF-A0A7S0J1W6-F1
#
_entry.id   AF-A0A7S0J1W6-F1
#
_cell.length_a   1.000
_cell.length_b   1.000
_cell.length_c   1.000
_cell.angle_alpha   90.00
_cell.angle_beta   90.00
_cell.angle_gamma   90.00
#
_symmetry.space_group_name_H-M   'P 1'
#
loop_
_entity.id
_entity.type
_entity.pdbx_description
1 polymer ?
#
loop_
_entity_poly.entity_id
_entity_poly.type
_entity_poly.pdbx_seq_one_letter_code
_entity_poly.pdbx_strand_id
1 'polypeptide(L)'
;MQSEALAENSEAPTERESAQVLGKNWYEPLLTQRHLCLLGRSLDLTKLLTQRLNRLQRQSIDVAIARFESKDMCAVLELRSALRACRLTHDLLVEALPDLDSFEEVLWEANEQVNFLSFSSRVLEKAVQEAIDDLLPNFAFFSDDMLFQRPPPMPFTPPLERDMPPRGMQPNMLF
;
A
#
# COMPACT_ATOMS: atom_id res chain seq x y z
N MET A 1 3.94 -44.72 18.76
CA MET A 1 3.16 -43.47 18.93
C MET A 1 4.18 -42.33 19.00
N GLN A 2 4.82 -41.84 17.94
CA GLN A 2 4.36 -41.45 16.59
C GLN A 2 3.19 -40.47 16.64
N SER A 3 3.46 -39.22 17.01
CA SER A 3 2.60 -38.05 16.73
C SER A 3 3.30 -36.76 17.16
N GLU A 4 4.41 -36.37 16.53
CA GLU A 4 5.07 -35.09 16.83
C GLU A 4 5.88 -34.51 15.65
N ALA A 5 5.53 -34.86 14.41
CA ALA A 5 6.30 -34.44 13.23
C ALA A 5 5.42 -33.98 12.06
N LEU A 6 4.33 -33.27 12.35
CA LEU A 6 3.44 -32.68 11.34
C LEU A 6 2.91 -31.33 11.87
N ALA A 7 3.74 -30.31 11.82
CA ALA A 7 3.32 -28.91 11.84
C ALA A 7 4.32 -28.05 11.06
N GLU A 8 4.04 -27.95 9.76
CA GLU A 8 4.13 -26.71 8.97
C GLU A 8 5.47 -25.98 8.91
N ASN A 9 6.43 -26.58 8.20
CA ASN A 9 7.24 -25.80 7.26
C ASN A 9 6.31 -25.31 6.13
N SER A 10 5.60 -24.21 6.36
CA SER A 10 5.00 -23.43 5.28
C SER A 10 6.11 -22.61 4.62
N GLU A 11 6.99 -23.28 3.86
CA GLU A 11 7.91 -22.60 2.95
C GLU A 11 7.07 -21.73 2.00
N ALA A 12 7.35 -20.43 2.00
CA ALA A 12 6.74 -19.51 1.04
C ALA A 12 7.03 -20.03 -0.38
N PRO A 13 6.04 -20.02 -1.30
CA PRO A 13 6.23 -20.55 -2.64
C PRO A 13 7.43 -19.87 -3.30
N THR A 14 8.32 -20.69 -3.86
CA THR A 14 9.53 -20.19 -4.52
C THR A 14 9.11 -19.28 -5.67
N GLU A 15 9.78 -18.13 -5.87
CA GLU A 15 9.40 -17.09 -6.86
C GLU A 15 9.05 -17.62 -8.26
N ARG A 16 9.67 -18.75 -8.65
CA ARG A 16 9.41 -19.45 -9.91
C ARG A 16 8.03 -20.13 -9.98
N GLU A 17 7.57 -20.71 -8.87
CA GLU A 17 6.24 -21.33 -8.78
C GLU A 17 5.15 -20.27 -8.77
N SER A 18 5.36 -19.16 -8.06
CA SER A 18 4.47 -17.99 -8.06
C SER A 18 4.39 -17.33 -9.44
N ALA A 19 5.51 -17.22 -10.17
CA ALA A 19 5.52 -16.73 -11.55
C ALA A 19 4.76 -17.66 -12.51
N GLN A 20 4.80 -18.97 -12.28
CA GLN A 20 4.11 -19.94 -13.13
C GLN A 20 2.58 -19.88 -12.98
N VAL A 21 2.08 -19.52 -11.79
CA VAL A 21 0.65 -19.24 -11.52
C VAL A 21 0.15 -18.00 -12.28
N LEU A 22 1.01 -17.00 -12.48
CA LEU A 22 0.68 -15.73 -13.15
C LEU A 22 0.70 -15.80 -14.69
N GLY A 23 1.16 -16.91 -15.27
CA GLY A 23 1.24 -17.10 -16.71
C GLY A 23 2.48 -16.47 -17.37
N LYS A 24 2.64 -16.69 -18.68
CA LYS A 24 3.82 -16.25 -19.43
C LYS A 24 3.82 -14.73 -19.57
N ASN A 25 4.85 -14.05 -19.09
CA ASN A 25 4.93 -12.59 -19.16
C ASN A 25 5.37 -12.13 -20.56
N TRP A 26 4.48 -11.50 -21.32
CA TRP A 26 4.78 -10.97 -22.68
C TRP A 26 5.21 -9.49 -22.67
N TYR A 27 5.28 -8.85 -21.51
CA TYR A 27 5.52 -7.41 -21.40
C TYR A 27 7.01 -7.03 -21.44
N GLU A 28 7.90 -7.96 -21.11
CA GLU A 28 9.36 -7.74 -21.09
C GLU A 28 9.93 -7.15 -22.40
N PRO A 29 9.61 -7.66 -23.61
CA PRO A 29 10.07 -7.03 -24.86
C PRO A 29 9.44 -5.67 -25.14
N LEU A 30 8.24 -5.38 -24.62
CA LEU A 30 7.57 -4.08 -24.80
C LEU A 30 8.17 -3.02 -23.88
N LEU A 31 8.55 -3.39 -22.65
CA LEU A 31 9.14 -2.48 -21.66
C LEU A 31 10.55 -2.04 -22.08
N THR A 32 11.29 -2.93 -22.74
CA THR A 32 12.67 -2.67 -23.20
C THR A 32 12.76 -1.90 -24.52
N GLN A 33 11.64 -1.73 -25.25
CA GLN A 33 11.65 -1.11 -26.57
C GLN A 33 11.71 0.43 -26.51
N ARG A 34 12.91 1.00 -26.72
CA ARG A 34 13.13 2.46 -26.70
C ARG A 34 12.75 3.19 -27.98
N HIS A 35 12.76 2.53 -29.14
CA HIS A 35 12.52 3.19 -30.42
C HIS A 35 11.45 2.45 -31.20
N LEU A 36 10.28 3.07 -31.30
CA LEU A 36 9.19 2.64 -32.17
C LEU A 36 8.95 3.70 -33.26
N CYS A 37 9.02 3.28 -34.52
CA CYS A 37 8.66 4.13 -35.64
C CYS A 37 7.17 3.97 -35.94
N LEU A 38 6.38 5.01 -35.66
CA LEU A 38 4.94 5.05 -35.95
C LEU A 38 4.66 6.30 -36.77
N LEU A 39 4.07 6.11 -37.96
CA LEU A 39 3.70 7.19 -38.89
C LEU A 39 4.87 8.15 -39.21
N GLY A 40 6.08 7.60 -39.38
CA GLY A 40 7.28 8.37 -39.71
C GLY A 40 7.91 9.15 -38.55
N ARG A 41 7.41 8.99 -37.32
CA ARG A 41 8.00 9.56 -36.10
C ARG A 41 8.61 8.47 -35.23
N SER A 42 9.75 8.76 -34.61
CA SER A 42 10.33 7.91 -33.56
C SER A 42 9.66 8.24 -32.22
N LEU A 43 9.16 7.21 -31.55
CA LEU A 43 8.56 7.29 -30.22
C LEU A 43 9.42 6.51 -29.24
N ASP A 44 9.62 7.10 -28.06
CA ASP A 44 10.25 6.46 -26.91
C ASP A 44 9.17 5.88 -26.00
N LEU A 45 8.91 4.58 -26.18
CA LEU A 45 7.87 3.89 -25.43
C LEU A 45 8.26 3.70 -23.98
N THR A 46 9.52 3.36 -23.70
CA THR A 46 10.07 3.24 -22.35
C THR A 46 9.80 4.52 -21.56
N LYS A 47 10.13 5.69 -22.12
CA LYS A 47 9.88 6.98 -21.45
C LYS A 47 8.39 7.24 -21.17
N LEU A 48 7.51 6.97 -22.13
CA LEU A 48 6.07 7.16 -21.97
C LEU A 48 5.47 6.21 -20.93
N LEU A 49 5.95 4.96 -20.91
CA LEU A 49 5.53 3.97 -19.92
C LEU A 49 6.00 4.35 -18.52
N THR A 50 7.26 4.75 -18.35
CA THR A 50 7.79 5.25 -17.07
C THR A 50 6.94 6.41 -16.54
N GLN A 51 6.62 7.39 -17.37
CA GLN A 51 5.77 8.52 -16.96
C GLN A 51 4.37 8.07 -16.51
N ARG A 52 3.76 7.14 -17.24
CA ARG A 52 2.44 6.60 -16.88
C ARG A 52 2.48 5.80 -15.59
N LEU A 53 3.51 5.00 -15.40
CA LEU A 53 3.67 4.12 -14.26
C LEU A 53 4.02 4.89 -12.99
N ASN A 54 4.89 5.90 -13.07
CA ASN A 54 5.14 6.85 -11.97
C ASN A 54 3.82 7.48 -11.49
N ARG A 55 2.94 7.90 -12.41
CA ARG A 55 1.63 8.44 -12.05
C ARG A 55 0.74 7.40 -11.35
N LEU A 56 0.70 6.16 -11.86
CA LEU A 56 -0.10 5.09 -11.25
C LEU A 56 0.42 4.72 -9.86
N GLN A 57 1.74 4.67 -9.66
CA GLN A 57 2.34 4.37 -8.38
C GLN A 57 2.08 5.46 -7.35
N ARG A 58 2.25 6.74 -7.72
CA ARG A 58 1.87 7.90 -6.90
C ARG A 58 0.40 7.81 -6.47
N GLN A 59 -0.48 7.55 -7.44
CA GLN A 59 -1.90 7.44 -7.18
C GLN A 59 -2.22 6.22 -6.28
N SER A 60 -1.51 5.09 -6.43
CA SER A 60 -1.73 3.90 -5.59
C SER A 60 -1.38 4.15 -4.12
N ILE A 61 -0.27 4.85 -3.88
CA ILE A 61 0.17 5.22 -2.53
C ILE A 61 -0.80 6.24 -1.92
N ASP A 62 -1.19 7.27 -2.67
CA ASP A 62 -2.16 8.28 -2.22
C ASP A 62 -3.51 7.65 -1.84
N VAL A 63 -3.96 6.68 -2.64
CA VAL A 63 -5.14 5.87 -2.36
C VAL A 63 -5.01 5.08 -1.06
N ALA A 64 -3.87 4.43 -0.82
CA ALA A 64 -3.66 3.66 0.39
C ALA A 64 -3.72 4.56 1.63
N ILE A 65 -3.13 5.75 1.55
CA ILE A 65 -3.16 6.76 2.62
C ILE A 65 -4.58 7.29 2.82
N ALA A 66 -5.27 7.71 1.77
CA ALA A 66 -6.65 8.21 1.84
C ALA A 66 -7.62 7.16 2.41
N ARG A 67 -7.38 5.88 2.13
CA ARG A 67 -8.17 4.79 2.70
C ARG A 67 -7.92 4.62 4.19
N PHE A 68 -6.68 4.82 4.66
CA PHE A 68 -6.38 4.86 6.10
C PHE A 68 -7.05 6.05 6.79
N GLU A 69 -7.08 7.22 6.15
CA GLU A 69 -7.75 8.43 6.67
C GLU A 69 -9.26 8.24 6.90
N SER A 70 -9.89 7.36 6.11
CA SER A 70 -11.32 7.04 6.27
C SER A 70 -11.65 5.96 7.31
N LYS A 71 -10.64 5.33 7.93
CA LYS A 71 -10.82 4.17 8.80
C LYS A 71 -10.34 4.43 10.23
N ASP A 72 -10.56 3.44 11.10
CA ASP A 72 -10.06 3.40 12.47
C ASP A 72 -8.55 3.17 12.53
N MET A 73 -7.95 3.42 13.70
CA MET A 73 -6.52 3.21 13.93
C MET A 73 -6.07 1.80 13.49
N CYS A 74 -6.88 0.77 13.72
CA CYS A 74 -6.57 -0.62 13.39
C CYS A 74 -6.26 -0.84 11.89
N ALA A 75 -6.77 0.03 11.01
CA ALA A 75 -6.46 0.02 9.59
C ALA A 75 -4.99 0.32 9.26
N VAL A 76 -4.15 0.70 10.24
CA VAL A 76 -2.69 0.84 10.05
C VAL A 76 -2.04 -0.44 9.54
N LEU A 77 -2.57 -1.61 9.92
CA LEU A 77 -2.10 -2.91 9.42
C LEU A 77 -2.40 -3.08 7.92
N GLU A 78 -3.58 -2.65 7.51
CA GLU A 78 -3.97 -2.66 6.10
C GLU A 78 -3.13 -1.67 5.29
N LEU A 79 -2.91 -0.45 5.80
CA LEU A 79 -2.00 0.52 5.19
C LEU A 79 -0.60 -0.06 5.01
N ARG A 80 -0.04 -0.70 6.06
CA ARG A 80 1.27 -1.36 5.99
C ARG A 80 1.30 -2.43 4.91
N SER A 81 0.25 -3.24 4.81
CA SER A 81 0.15 -4.29 3.79
C SER A 81 0.08 -3.72 2.37
N ALA A 82 -0.70 -2.66 2.16
CA ALA A 82 -0.83 -1.97 0.88
C ALA A 82 0.48 -1.30 0.47
N LEU A 83 1.15 -0.58 1.38
CA LEU A 83 2.46 0.03 1.10
C LEU A 83 3.53 -1.02 0.79
N ARG A 84 3.49 -2.18 1.45
CA ARG A 84 4.37 -3.30 1.14
C ARG A 84 4.12 -3.84 -0.27
N ALA A 85 2.86 -3.98 -0.68
CA ALA A 85 2.53 -4.38 -2.05
C ALA A 85 3.03 -3.34 -3.06
N CYS A 86 2.78 -2.04 -2.83
CA CYS A 86 3.29 -0.96 -3.68
C CYS A 86 4.82 -0.96 -3.79
N ARG A 87 5.53 -1.23 -2.68
CA ARG A 87 6.99 -1.35 -2.69
C ARG A 87 7.47 -2.52 -3.53
N LEU A 88 6.88 -3.70 -3.35
CA LEU A 88 7.20 -4.87 -4.18
C LEU A 88 6.90 -4.62 -5.66
N THR A 89 5.81 -3.91 -5.98
CA THR A 89 5.54 -3.54 -7.38
C THR A 89 6.62 -2.61 -7.92
N HIS A 90 7.09 -1.63 -7.13
CA HIS A 90 8.18 -0.75 -7.55
C HIS A 90 9.48 -1.53 -7.78
N ASP A 91 9.86 -2.40 -6.84
CA ASP A 91 11.08 -3.21 -6.93
C ASP A 91 11.09 -4.06 -8.22
N LEU A 92 9.96 -4.70 -8.56
CA LEU A 92 9.80 -5.48 -9.80
C LEU A 92 9.82 -4.62 -11.07
N LEU A 93 9.30 -3.39 -10.99
CA LEU A 93 9.20 -2.48 -12.13
C LEU A 93 10.55 -1.82 -12.44
N VAL A 94 11.37 -1.55 -11.43
CA VAL A 94 12.71 -0.97 -11.57
C VAL A 94 13.63 -1.88 -12.39
N GLU A 95 13.46 -3.21 -12.30
CA GLU A 95 14.22 -4.17 -13.14
C GLU A 95 14.00 -3.94 -14.63
N ALA A 96 12.77 -3.58 -15.03
CA ALA A 96 12.41 -3.34 -16.43
C ALA A 96 12.54 -1.86 -16.85
N LEU A 97 12.39 -0.92 -15.91
CA LEU A 97 12.34 0.52 -16.16
C LEU A 97 13.24 1.26 -15.15
N PRO A 98 14.52 1.50 -15.47
CA PRO A 98 15.47 2.08 -14.52
C PRO A 98 15.20 3.56 -14.17
N ASP A 99 14.42 4.25 -14.99
CA ASP A 99 14.13 5.69 -14.84
C ASP A 99 12.88 5.97 -13.94
N LEU A 100 12.41 4.97 -13.18
CA LEU A 100 11.32 5.14 -12.19
C LEU A 100 11.77 6.03 -11.02
N ASP A 101 10.84 6.84 -10.50
CA ASP A 101 11.11 7.65 -9.31
C ASP A 101 11.35 6.73 -8.09
N SER A 102 12.11 7.18 -7.10
CA SER A 102 12.34 6.41 -5.87
C SER A 102 11.04 6.21 -5.10
N PHE A 103 10.80 4.99 -4.59
CA PHE A 103 9.61 4.70 -3.79
C PHE A 103 9.49 5.61 -2.57
N GLU A 104 10.59 5.86 -1.86
CA GLU A 104 10.59 6.68 -0.63
C GLU A 104 10.25 8.14 -0.94
N GLU A 105 10.75 8.69 -2.06
CA GLU A 105 10.45 10.06 -2.47
C GLU A 105 8.97 10.22 -2.81
N VAL A 106 8.42 9.25 -3.56
CA VAL A 106 7.00 9.20 -3.90
C VAL A 106 6.14 9.06 -2.65
N LEU A 107 6.57 8.25 -1.67
CA LEU A 107 5.88 8.06 -0.41
C LEU A 107 5.89 9.34 0.44
N TRP A 108 7.03 10.00 0.55
CA TRP A 108 7.13 11.28 1.28
C TRP A 108 6.29 12.37 0.63
N GLU A 109 6.25 12.41 -0.71
CA GLU A 109 5.36 13.31 -1.44
C GLU A 109 3.89 13.05 -1.11
N ALA A 110 3.44 11.80 -1.22
CA ALA A 110 2.05 11.43 -0.94
C ALA A 110 1.66 11.63 0.54
N ASN A 111 2.61 11.46 1.46
CA ASN A 111 2.41 11.65 2.89
C ASN A 111 2.61 13.11 3.36
N GLU A 112 2.82 14.04 2.41
CA GLU A 112 3.05 15.48 2.64
C GLU A 112 4.29 15.80 3.52
N GLN A 113 5.29 14.92 3.48
CA GLN A 113 6.55 15.00 4.25
C GLN A 113 7.72 15.65 3.48
N VAL A 114 7.44 16.45 2.45
CA VAL A 114 8.48 17.00 1.56
C VAL A 114 9.03 18.34 2.05
N ASN A 115 8.25 19.08 2.84
CA ASN A 115 8.63 20.43 3.26
C ASN A 115 9.41 20.38 4.58
N PHE A 116 10.49 21.15 4.69
CA PHE A 116 11.31 21.24 5.91
C PHE A 116 10.52 21.69 7.15
N LEU A 117 9.41 22.41 6.93
CA LEU A 117 8.52 22.90 7.99
C LEU A 117 7.33 21.96 8.26
N SER A 118 7.14 20.90 7.47
CA SER A 118 6.10 19.90 7.70
C SER A 118 6.54 18.96 8.81
N PHE A 119 6.23 19.32 10.06
CA PHE A 119 6.35 18.42 11.21
C PHE A 119 5.16 17.44 11.34
N SER A 120 4.14 17.61 10.50
CA SER A 120 2.97 16.73 10.40
C SER A 120 3.05 15.91 9.12
N SER A 121 2.57 14.68 9.19
CA SER A 121 2.32 13.83 8.03
C SER A 121 0.90 13.35 8.07
N ARG A 122 0.29 13.11 6.91
CA ARG A 122 -1.09 12.66 6.80
C ARG A 122 -1.37 11.43 7.67
N VAL A 123 -0.49 10.45 7.63
CA VAL A 123 -0.58 9.23 8.45
C VAL A 123 -0.45 9.54 9.94
N LEU A 124 0.50 10.40 10.34
CA LEU A 124 0.70 10.73 11.76
C LEU A 124 -0.48 11.52 12.33
N GLU A 125 -0.95 12.52 11.59
CA GLU A 125 -2.09 13.36 11.98
C GLU A 125 -3.33 12.49 12.20
N LYS A 126 -3.62 11.61 11.24
CA LYS A 126 -4.75 10.68 11.38
C LYS A 126 -4.57 9.73 12.56
N ALA A 127 -3.37 9.18 12.76
CA ALA A 127 -3.10 8.26 13.86
C ALA A 127 -3.27 8.93 15.24
N VAL A 128 -2.82 10.18 15.38
CA VAL A 128 -2.99 10.97 16.61
C VAL A 128 -4.46 11.33 16.82
N GLN A 129 -5.18 11.74 15.77
CA GLN A 129 -6.59 12.04 15.85
C GLN A 129 -7.40 10.82 16.30
N GLU A 130 -7.23 9.66 15.65
CA GLU A 130 -7.94 8.43 16.05
C GLU A 130 -7.50 7.93 17.43
N ALA A 131 -6.25 8.18 17.84
CA ALA A 131 -5.81 7.84 19.20
C ALA A 131 -6.60 8.63 20.25
N ILE A 132 -6.79 9.94 20.02
CA ILE A 132 -7.50 10.82 20.96
C ILE A 132 -9.02 10.58 20.90
N ASP A 133 -9.58 10.47 19.70
CA ASP A 133 -11.03 10.44 19.48
C ASP A 133 -11.65 9.04 19.67
N ASP A 134 -10.89 7.96 19.42
CA ASP A 134 -11.40 6.59 19.47
C ASP A 134 -10.61 5.67 20.40
N LEU A 135 -9.27 5.60 20.27
CA LEU A 135 -8.47 4.62 21.01
C LEU A 135 -8.58 4.83 22.53
N LEU A 136 -8.30 6.04 23.01
CA LEU A 136 -8.31 6.36 24.43
C LEU A 136 -9.69 6.24 25.10
N PRO A 137 -10.79 6.75 24.51
CA PRO A 137 -12.11 6.63 25.14
C PRO A 137 -12.76 5.25 24.98
N ASN A 138 -12.46 4.53 23.88
CA ASN A 138 -13.23 3.33 23.51
C ASN A 138 -12.46 2.02 23.61
N PHE A 139 -11.19 2.00 24.04
CA PHE A 139 -10.44 0.76 24.25
C PHE A 139 -10.06 0.55 25.71
N ALA A 140 -10.17 -0.69 26.16
CA ALA A 140 -9.68 -1.12 27.47
C ALA A 140 -8.44 -2.00 27.30
N PHE A 141 -7.45 -1.77 28.16
CA PHE A 141 -6.25 -2.60 28.22
C PHE A 141 -6.51 -3.83 29.09
N PHE A 142 -6.26 -5.02 28.53
CA PHE A 142 -6.33 -6.29 29.23
C PHE A 142 -4.90 -6.76 29.54
N SER A 143 -4.56 -6.81 30.83
CA SER A 143 -3.22 -7.15 31.30
C SER A 143 -2.81 -8.59 30.99
N ASP A 144 -3.78 -9.50 30.93
CA ASP A 144 -3.51 -10.93 30.78
C ASP A 144 -2.99 -11.26 29.38
N ASP A 145 -3.55 -10.61 28.37
CA ASP A 145 -3.18 -10.79 26.97
C ASP A 145 -2.25 -9.68 26.43
N MET A 146 -2.02 -8.62 27.21
CA MET A 146 -1.32 -7.39 26.77
C MET A 146 -1.95 -6.76 25.52
N LEU A 147 -3.28 -6.82 25.42
CA LEU A 147 -4.05 -6.36 24.27
C LEU A 147 -5.03 -5.25 24.65
N PHE A 148 -5.28 -4.37 23.69
CA PHE A 148 -6.39 -3.43 23.74
C PHE A 148 -7.60 -4.04 23.03
N GLN A 149 -8.73 -4.10 23.73
CA GLN A 149 -9.98 -4.56 23.12
C GLN A 149 -11.06 -3.50 23.26
N ARG A 150 -11.90 -3.39 22.24
CA ARG A 150 -13.09 -2.55 22.28
C ARG A 150 -14.16 -3.29 23.09
N PRO A 151 -14.64 -2.74 24.23
CA PRO A 151 -15.74 -3.33 24.95
C PRO A 151 -17.02 -3.28 24.11
N PRO A 152 -18.01 -4.15 24.39
CA PRO A 152 -19.28 -4.12 23.69
C PRO A 152 -19.94 -2.74 23.79
N PRO A 153 -20.72 -2.33 22.78
CA PRO A 153 -21.28 -0.98 22.70
C PRO A 153 -22.13 -0.69 23.93
N MET A 154 -21.69 0.27 24.74
CA MET A 154 -22.43 0.76 25.89
C MET A 154 -23.35 1.90 25.44
N PRO A 155 -24.51 2.10 26.10
CA PRO A 155 -25.47 3.13 25.69
C PRO A 155 -24.94 4.57 25.75
N PHE A 156 -23.77 4.79 26.37
CA PHE A 156 -23.14 6.10 26.52
C PHE A 156 -21.95 6.33 25.58
N THR A 157 -21.61 5.37 24.71
CA THR A 157 -20.54 5.55 23.73
C THR A 157 -21.09 6.29 22.51
N PRO A 158 -20.69 7.55 22.25
CA PRO A 158 -21.12 8.25 21.06
C PRO A 158 -20.59 7.52 19.82
N PRO A 159 -21.40 7.32 18.77
CA PRO A 159 -20.90 6.78 17.51
C PRO A 159 -19.92 7.79 16.91
N LEU A 160 -18.68 7.35 16.63
CA LEU A 160 -17.70 8.18 15.94
C LEU A 160 -18.07 8.25 14.46
N GLU A 161 -18.42 9.45 13.99
CA GLU A 161 -18.65 9.71 12.57
C GLU A 161 -17.30 9.81 11.87
N ARG A 162 -17.13 9.01 10.81
CA ARG A 162 -15.91 9.00 9.99
C ARG A 162 -16.25 9.38 8.56
N ASP A 163 -15.29 10.02 7.91
CA ASP A 163 -15.40 10.31 6.49
C ASP A 163 -15.49 9.03 5.67
N MET A 164 -16.30 9.08 4.63
CA MET A 164 -16.50 7.93 3.75
C MET A 164 -15.22 7.67 2.94
N PRO A 165 -14.82 6.40 2.74
CA PRO A 165 -13.68 6.09 1.89
C PRO A 165 -13.86 6.67 0.48
N PRO A 166 -12.75 7.03 -0.20
CA PRO A 166 -12.79 7.53 -1.56
C PRO A 166 -13.51 6.54 -2.48
N ARG A 167 -14.58 6.99 -3.15
CA ARG A 167 -15.40 6.16 -4.05
C ARG A 167 -14.76 6.04 -5.43
N GLY A 168 -14.88 4.87 -6.07
CA GLY A 168 -14.54 4.68 -7.48
C GLY A 168 -13.10 4.27 -7.79
N MET A 169 -12.40 3.65 -6.84
CA MET A 169 -11.07 3.08 -7.09
C MET A 169 -11.13 1.92 -8.07
N GLN A 170 -10.24 1.91 -9.06
CA GLN A 170 -10.06 0.73 -9.90
C GLN A 170 -9.37 -0.38 -9.11
N PRO A 171 -9.69 -1.67 -9.36
CA PRO A 171 -9.16 -2.78 -8.57
C PRO A 171 -7.63 -2.89 -8.65
N ASN A 172 -7.02 -2.51 -9.78
CA ASN A 172 -5.57 -2.46 -9.93
C ASN A 172 -4.86 -1.41 -9.05
N MET A 173 -5.63 -0.58 -8.33
CA MET A 173 -5.15 0.39 -7.35
C MET A 173 -5.38 -0.08 -5.91
N LEU A 174 -6.01 -1.24 -5.73
CA LEU A 174 -6.36 -1.86 -4.46
C LEU A 174 -6.01 -3.35 -4.52
N PHE A 175 -4.76 -3.65 -4.21
CA PHE A 175 -4.17 -5.00 -4.21
C PHE A 175 -4.15 -5.69 -5.58
#